data_AF-A0A1G4KMH8-F1
#
_entry.id   AF-A0A1G4KMH8-F1
#
_cell.length_a   1.000
_cell.length_b   1.000
_cell.length_c   1.000
_cell.angle_alpha   90.00
_cell.angle_beta   90.00
_cell.angle_gamma   90.00
#
_symmetry.space_group_name_H-M   'P 1'
#
loop_
_entity.id
_entity.type
_entity.pdbx_description
1 polymer ?
#
loop_
_entity_poly.entity_id
_entity_poly.type
_entity_poly.pdbx_seq_one_letter_code
_entity_poly.pdbx_strand_id
1 'polypeptide(L)'
;MSASGFYELYRRSTVGATLVDSLDTLISDGRIEASLAMRVLDTFDRVVAETLKDKTQSKLTFKGHLDTYRFCDDVWTFIIKDCSVKLEQTEDAQGNTVVVDKVRIVACNSKKTGE
;
A
#
# COMPACT_ATOMS: atom_id res chain seq x y z
N MET A 1 8.37 -11.42 -11.32
CA MET A 1 6.92 -11.30 -11.49
C MET A 1 6.28 -12.28 -10.53
N SER A 2 5.48 -11.80 -9.58
CA SER A 2 4.71 -12.66 -8.68
C SER A 2 3.74 -13.51 -9.52
N ALA A 3 3.65 -14.80 -9.21
CA ALA A 3 2.74 -15.72 -9.91
C ALA A 3 1.26 -15.42 -9.62
N SER A 4 0.99 -14.68 -8.55
CA SER A 4 -0.29 -14.12 -8.20
C SER A 4 -0.51 -12.83 -9.02
N GLY A 5 -1.60 -12.75 -9.79
CA GLY A 5 -1.98 -11.55 -10.57
C GLY A 5 -2.39 -10.34 -9.71
N PHE A 6 -1.78 -10.17 -8.54
CA PHE A 6 -1.97 -9.12 -7.56
C PHE A 6 -0.61 -8.48 -7.23
N TYR A 7 -0.62 -7.18 -6.95
CA TYR A 7 0.62 -6.46 -6.62
C TYR A 7 1.10 -6.78 -5.21
N GLU A 8 2.38 -7.09 -5.07
CA GLU A 8 3.07 -7.22 -3.77
C GLU A 8 3.34 -5.86 -3.09
N LEU A 9 2.91 -4.74 -3.70
CA LEU A 9 3.12 -3.37 -3.20
C LEU A 9 2.68 -3.22 -1.74
N TYR A 10 1.55 -3.81 -1.37
CA TYR A 10 0.97 -3.69 -0.04
C TYR A 10 1.74 -4.45 1.04
N ARG A 11 2.68 -5.34 0.69
CA ARG A 11 3.58 -5.98 1.68
C ARG A 11 4.47 -4.95 2.39
N ARG A 12 4.67 -3.76 1.79
CA ARG A 12 5.41 -2.64 2.39
C ARG A 12 4.55 -1.71 3.27
N SER A 13 3.24 -1.94 3.33
CA SER A 13 2.37 -1.24 4.29
C SER A 13 2.69 -1.68 5.71
N THR A 14 2.25 -0.92 6.72
CA THR A 14 2.45 -1.31 8.13
C THR A 14 1.95 -2.72 8.40
N VAL A 15 0.73 -3.07 7.96
CA VAL A 15 0.16 -4.41 8.16
C VAL A 15 0.95 -5.49 7.41
N GLY A 16 1.39 -5.19 6.18
CA GLY A 16 2.20 -6.12 5.39
C GLY A 16 3.57 -6.38 6.01
N ALA A 17 4.26 -5.33 6.46
CA ALA A 17 5.56 -5.44 7.10
C ALA A 17 5.46 -6.24 8.40
N THR A 18 4.46 -5.96 9.24
CA THR A 18 4.25 -6.73 10.47
C THR A 18 3.92 -8.21 10.21
N LEU A 19 3.23 -8.51 9.10
CA LEU A 19 2.98 -9.90 8.69
C LEU A 19 4.28 -10.59 8.27
N VAL A 20 5.12 -9.92 7.46
CA VAL A 20 6.43 -10.44 7.05
C VAL A 20 7.29 -10.73 8.28
N ASP A 21 7.43 -9.77 9.19
CA ASP A 21 8.21 -9.94 10.42
C ASP A 21 7.70 -11.11 11.29
N SER A 22 6.38 -11.28 11.36
CA SER A 22 5.76 -12.40 12.09
C SER A 22 6.04 -13.75 11.42
N LEU A 23 5.99 -13.82 10.10
CA LEU A 23 6.31 -15.02 9.34
C LEU A 23 7.80 -15.38 9.47
N ASP A 24 8.69 -14.39 9.39
CA ASP A 24 10.13 -14.58 9.57
C ASP A 24 10.47 -15.10 10.97
N THR A 25 9.75 -14.63 11.99
CA THR A 25 9.88 -15.16 13.37
C THR A 25 9.48 -16.63 13.42
N LEU A 26 8.35 -17.01 12.82
CA LEU A 26 7.90 -18.41 12.80
C LEU A 26 8.84 -19.34 12.02
N ILE A 27 9.47 -18.83 10.96
CA ILE A 27 10.49 -19.57 10.20
C ILE A 27 11.74 -19.75 11.08
N SER A 28 12.20 -18.68 11.72
CA SER A 28 13.40 -18.69 12.58
C SER A 28 13.25 -19.65 13.76
N ASP A 29 12.03 -19.75 14.32
CA ASP A 29 11.68 -20.70 15.38
C ASP A 29 11.48 -22.15 14.87
N GLY A 30 11.62 -22.40 13.57
CA GLY A 30 11.41 -23.71 12.95
C GLY A 30 9.95 -24.19 12.99
N ARG A 31 9.00 -23.26 13.15
CA ARG A 31 7.56 -23.59 13.27
C ARG A 31 6.86 -23.71 11.93
N ILE A 32 7.35 -23.01 10.91
CA ILE A 32 6.84 -23.09 9.54
C ILE A 32 8.00 -23.09 8.54
N GLU A 33 7.75 -23.67 7.36
CA GLU A 33 8.66 -23.61 6.23
C GLU A 33 8.51 -22.29 5.45
N ALA A 34 9.60 -21.82 4.83
CA ALA A 34 9.60 -20.60 4.02
C ALA A 34 8.59 -20.67 2.85
N SER A 35 8.40 -21.86 2.28
CA SER A 35 7.42 -22.09 1.21
C SER A 35 5.97 -21.84 1.67
N LEU A 36 5.65 -22.11 2.94
CA LEU A 36 4.34 -21.82 3.51
C LEU A 36 4.16 -20.31 3.73
N ALA A 37 5.19 -19.62 4.23
CA ALA A 37 5.16 -18.17 4.41
C ALA A 37 4.89 -17.44 3.08
N MET A 38 5.53 -17.87 1.98
CA MET A 38 5.26 -17.31 0.65
C MET A 38 3.79 -17.47 0.23
N ARG A 39 3.17 -18.62 0.49
CA ARG A 39 1.74 -18.84 0.21
C ARG A 39 0.82 -17.95 1.05
N VAL A 40 1.21 -17.66 2.30
CA VAL A 40 0.48 -16.71 3.15
C VAL A 40 0.59 -15.30 2.56
N LEU A 41 1.76 -14.88 2.11
CA LEU A 41 1.96 -13.58 1.47
C LEU A 41 1.19 -13.45 0.15
N ASP A 42 1.15 -14.49 -0.68
CA ASP A 42 0.33 -14.50 -1.90
C ASP A 42 -1.17 -14.36 -1.58
N THR A 43 -1.61 -14.97 -0.47
CA THR A 43 -2.99 -14.82 0.03
C THR A 43 -3.24 -13.40 0.52
N PHE A 44 -2.28 -12.82 1.23
CA PHE A 44 -2.34 -11.44 1.72
C PHE A 44 -2.48 -10.43 0.56
N ASP A 45 -1.69 -10.58 -0.51
CA ASP A 45 -1.74 -9.67 -1.66
C ASP A 45 -3.14 -9.61 -2.27
N ARG A 46 -3.79 -10.77 -2.44
CA ARG A 46 -5.17 -10.88 -2.91
C ARG A 46 -6.14 -10.23 -1.94
N VAL A 47 -6.08 -10.60 -0.66
CA VAL A 47 -7.05 -10.15 0.36
C VAL A 47 -6.99 -8.64 0.55
N VAL A 48 -5.81 -8.03 0.55
CA VAL A 48 -5.68 -6.57 0.69
C VAL A 48 -6.22 -5.85 -0.54
N ALA A 49 -5.91 -6.33 -1.75
CA ALA A 49 -6.42 -5.73 -2.98
C ALA A 49 -7.96 -5.75 -3.04
N GLU A 50 -8.58 -6.88 -2.72
CA GLU A 50 -10.04 -7.04 -2.66
C GLU A 50 -10.66 -6.18 -1.54
N THR A 51 -10.07 -6.21 -0.34
CA THR A 51 -10.59 -5.46 0.82
C THR A 51 -10.55 -3.95 0.60
N LEU A 52 -9.45 -3.42 0.07
CA LEU A 52 -9.35 -1.99 -0.22
C LEU A 52 -10.36 -1.55 -1.28
N LYS A 53 -10.61 -2.38 -2.30
CA LYS A 53 -11.60 -2.10 -3.33
C LYS A 53 -13.02 -2.09 -2.79
N ASP A 54 -13.38 -3.09 -1.99
CA ASP A 54 -14.79 -3.35 -1.66
C ASP A 54 -15.22 -2.69 -0.33
N LYS A 55 -14.28 -2.48 0.60
CA LYS A 55 -14.59 -2.04 1.98
C LYS A 55 -14.13 -0.62 2.31
N THR A 56 -13.60 0.12 1.35
CA THR A 56 -13.22 1.53 1.57
C THR A 56 -14.07 2.46 0.71
N GLN A 57 -14.52 3.57 1.30
CA GLN A 57 -15.31 4.60 0.62
C GLN A 57 -14.72 6.00 0.79
N SER A 58 -13.76 6.15 1.69
CA SER A 58 -13.18 7.44 2.06
C SER A 58 -12.37 8.04 0.92
N LYS A 59 -12.55 9.33 0.71
CA LYS A 59 -11.83 10.11 -0.29
C LYS A 59 -10.79 11.00 0.39
N LEU A 60 -9.62 11.04 -0.22
CA LEU A 60 -8.48 11.83 0.21
C LEU A 60 -8.11 12.84 -0.89
N THR A 61 -7.89 14.08 -0.50
CA THR A 61 -7.36 15.13 -1.38
C THR A 61 -5.98 15.54 -0.88
N PHE A 62 -4.97 15.43 -1.75
CA PHE A 62 -3.60 15.87 -1.49
C PHE A 62 -3.35 17.22 -2.16
N LYS A 63 -2.78 18.19 -1.42
CA LYS A 63 -2.31 19.46 -1.96
C LYS A 63 -0.92 19.75 -1.42
N GLY A 64 0.06 20.03 -2.28
CA GLY A 64 1.43 20.33 -1.88
C GLY A 64 2.31 20.59 -3.10
N HIS A 65 3.62 20.68 -2.89
CA HIS A 65 4.60 20.94 -3.94
C HIS A 65 5.21 19.62 -4.44
N LEU A 66 5.11 19.36 -5.74
CA LEU A 66 5.78 18.20 -6.34
C LEU A 66 7.31 18.41 -6.33
N ASP A 67 8.02 17.55 -5.63
CA ASP A 67 9.49 17.57 -5.52
C ASP A 67 10.12 16.74 -6.64
N THR A 68 9.72 15.46 -6.77
CA THR A 68 10.20 14.56 -7.82
C THR A 68 9.10 13.59 -8.26
N TYR A 69 9.16 13.14 -9.51
CA TYR A 69 8.31 12.09 -10.05
C TYR A 69 9.11 11.08 -10.88
N ARG A 70 8.59 9.87 -11.02
CA ARG A 70 9.15 8.81 -11.87
C ARG A 70 8.05 7.87 -12.34
N PHE A 71 8.15 7.45 -13.59
CA PHE A 71 7.38 6.35 -14.14
C PHE A 71 8.33 5.31 -14.73
N CYS A 72 8.22 4.07 -14.25
CA CYS A 72 9.03 2.94 -14.70
C CYS A 72 8.29 1.65 -14.35
N ASP A 73 8.29 0.68 -15.26
CA ASP A 73 7.62 -0.63 -15.09
C ASP A 73 6.15 -0.52 -14.64
N ASP A 74 5.39 0.39 -15.28
CA ASP A 74 3.97 0.65 -14.95
C ASP A 74 3.70 1.10 -13.50
N VAL A 75 4.73 1.59 -12.81
CA VAL A 75 4.64 2.16 -11.47
C VAL A 75 4.98 3.64 -11.49
N TRP A 76 4.05 4.46 -11.01
CA TRP A 76 4.28 5.85 -10.70
C TRP A 76 4.81 6.02 -9.28
N THR A 77 5.84 6.85 -9.13
CA THR A 77 6.32 7.31 -7.82
C THR A 77 6.36 8.83 -7.79
N PHE A 78 5.72 9.43 -6.80
CA PHE A 78 5.75 10.87 -6.54
C PHE A 78 6.31 11.15 -5.15
N ILE A 79 7.08 12.22 -5.03
CA ILE A 79 7.48 12.82 -3.77
C ILE A 79 6.87 14.21 -3.73
N ILE A 80 6.01 14.47 -2.75
CA ILE A 80 5.34 15.77 -2.54
C ILE A 80 5.84 16.35 -1.23
N LYS A 81 6.20 17.63 -1.21
CA LYS A 81 6.61 18.39 -0.02
C LYS A 81 5.52 19.37 0.41
N ASP A 82 5.55 19.76 1.68
CA ASP A 82 4.63 20.73 2.30
C ASP A 82 3.17 20.40 1.97
N CYS A 83 2.79 19.15 2.23
CA CYS A 83 1.53 18.60 1.78
C CYS A 83 0.46 18.73 2.87
N SER A 84 -0.72 19.22 2.49
CA SER A 84 -1.97 19.07 3.24
C SER A 84 -2.79 17.93 2.64
N VAL A 85 -3.17 16.99 3.50
CA VAL A 85 -3.98 15.82 3.17
C VAL A 85 -5.34 15.99 3.82
N LYS A 86 -6.38 16.18 3.01
CA LYS A 86 -7.76 16.37 3.49
C LYS A 86 -8.57 15.08 3.34
N LEU A 87 -9.22 14.65 4.41
CA LEU A 87 -10.20 13.56 4.42
C LEU A 87 -11.61 14.14 4.19
N GLU A 88 -12.36 13.62 3.22
CA GLU A 88 -13.64 14.24 2.81
C GLU A 88 -14.87 13.77 3.61
N GLN A 89 -14.79 12.64 4.33
CA GLN A 89 -15.98 11.92 4.81
C GLN A 89 -16.34 12.09 6.29
N THR A 90 -15.64 12.91 7.06
CA THR A 90 -15.97 13.13 8.48
C THR A 90 -16.72 14.45 8.62
N GLU A 91 -17.99 14.39 9.01
CA GLU A 91 -18.88 15.54 9.24
C GLU A 91 -18.43 16.41 10.44
N ASP A 92 -17.45 15.95 11.21
CA ASP A 92 -16.83 16.71 12.29
C ASP A 92 -15.80 17.72 11.75
N ALA A 93 -16.27 18.96 11.62
CA ALA A 93 -15.61 20.10 10.97
C ALA A 93 -14.32 20.64 11.65
N GLN A 94 -13.66 19.90 12.56
CA GLN A 94 -12.53 20.43 13.33
C GLN A 94 -11.21 19.63 13.24
N GLY A 95 -11.10 18.61 12.38
CA GLY A 95 -9.86 17.80 12.31
C GLY A 95 -9.52 17.12 10.98
N ASN A 96 -10.11 17.51 9.85
CA ASN A 96 -10.02 16.74 8.59
C ASN A 96 -8.77 17.00 7.73
N THR A 97 -7.80 17.80 8.17
CA THR A 97 -6.60 18.08 7.36
C THR A 97 -5.35 17.76 8.15
N VAL A 98 -4.54 16.84 7.61
CA VAL A 98 -3.23 16.49 8.13
C VAL A 98 -2.18 17.22 7.31
N VAL A 99 -1.33 18.00 7.97
CA VAL A 99 -0.19 18.66 7.34
C VAL A 99 1.05 17.80 7.55
N VAL A 100 1.81 17.57 6.48
CA VAL A 100 3.00 16.71 6.46
C VAL A 100 4.08 17.33 5.58
N ASP A 101 5.32 17.37 6.07
CA ASP A 101 6.45 17.95 5.35
C ASP A 101 6.76 17.22 4.04
N LYS A 102 6.51 15.90 4.01
CA LYS A 102 6.83 15.05 2.87
C LYS A 102 5.94 13.82 2.78
N VAL A 103 5.40 13.55 1.59
CA VAL A 103 4.65 12.34 1.25
C VAL A 103 5.30 11.64 0.07
N ARG A 104 5.41 10.31 0.15
CA ARG A 104 5.74 9.45 -0.98
C ARG A 104 4.49 8.71 -1.43
N ILE A 105 4.12 8.87 -2.70
CA ILE A 105 3.02 8.12 -3.32
C ILE A 105 3.64 7.11 -4.28
N VAL A 106 3.29 5.83 -4.14
CA VAL A 106 3.64 4.77 -5.08
C VAL A 106 2.33 4.18 -5.60
N ALA A 107 2.12 4.24 -6.91
CA ALA A 107 0.88 3.83 -7.55
C ALA A 107 1.17 2.89 -8.71
N CYS A 108 0.67 1.66 -8.63
CA CYS A 108 0.69 0.72 -9.74
C CYS A 108 -0.50 0.96 -10.68
N ASN A 109 -0.36 0.55 -11.94
CA ASN A 109 -1.46 0.56 -12.90
C ASN A 109 -2.65 -0.27 -12.37
N SER A 110 -3.87 0.28 -12.46
CA SER A 110 -5.09 -0.41 -12.02
C SER A 110 -5.54 -1.50 -12.99
N LYS A 111 -5.07 -1.47 -14.24
CA LYS A 111 -5.26 -2.54 -15.21
C LYS A 111 -4.38 -3.73 -14.83
N LYS A 112 -4.95 -4.94 -14.86
CA LYS A 112 -4.16 -6.15 -14.66
C LYS A 112 -3.22 -6.32 -15.85
N THR A 113 -1.97 -6.70 -15.58
CA THR A 113 -1.01 -7.06 -16.64
C THR A 113 -1.61 -8.19 -17.48
N GLY A 114 -1.97 -7.90 -18.74
CA GLY A 114 -2.63 -8.87 -19.64
C GLY A 114 -4.04 -8.50 -20.13
N GLU A 115 -4.59 -7.34 -19.73
CA GLU A 115 -5.77 -6.70 -20.33
C GLU A 115 -5.42 -5.40 -21.08
#